data_AF-A0A529X6Q5-F1
#
_entry.id   AF-A0A529X6Q5-F1
#
_cell.length_a   1.000
_cell.length_b   1.000
_cell.length_c   1.000
_cell.angle_alpha   90.00
_cell.angle_beta   90.00
_cell.angle_gamma   90.00
#
_symmetry.space_group_name_H-M   'P 1'
#
loop_
_entity.id
_entity.type
_entity.pdbx_description
1 polymer ?
#
loop_
_entity_poly.entity_id
_entity_poly.type
_entity_poly.pdbx_seq_one_letter_code
_entity_poly.pdbx_strand_id
1 'polypeptide(L)' 'TVAVTSPEGNSLAVLDAASGRVVATRSLVEVCGLAPDGSGFMATTGAGEIVGGAGAIRSEPDYVWDNHMLRIVATA' A
#
# COMPACT_ATOMS: atom_id res chain seq x y z
N THR A 1 -11.84 -1.83 7.62
CA THR A 1 -11.64 -2.13 6.19
C THR A 1 -10.50 -3.13 6.05
N VAL A 2 -10.43 -3.83 4.93
CA VAL A 2 -9.30 -4.69 4.55
C VAL A 2 -8.72 -4.14 3.26
N ALA A 3 -7.41 -4.00 3.16
CA ALA A 3 -6.76 -3.63 1.91
C ALA A 3 -6.04 -4.86 1.32
N VAL A 4 -6.08 -4.98 0.00
CA VAL A 4 -5.42 -6.04 -0.76
C VAL A 4 -4.75 -5.45 -1.99
N THR A 5 -3.65 -6.04 -2.40
CA THR A 5 -2.86 -5.63 -3.57
C THR A 5 -2.74 -6.78 -4.56
N SER A 6 -2.59 -6.43 -5.84
CA SER A 6 -2.27 -7.36 -6.92
C SER A 6 -1.09 -6.77 -7.69
N PRO A 7 0.14 -7.27 -7.48
CA PRO A 7 1.33 -6.72 -8.13
C PRO A 7 1.23 -6.79 -9.65
N GLU A 8 0.98 -7.99 -10.20
CA GLU A 8 0.76 -8.19 -11.64
C GLU A 8 -0.48 -7.46 -12.18
N GLY A 9 -1.48 -7.25 -11.31
CA GLY A 9 -2.71 -6.52 -11.64
C GLY A 9 -2.59 -5.01 -11.54
N ASN A 10 -1.45 -4.47 -11.10
CA ASN A 10 -1.20 -3.05 -10.86
C ASN A 10 -2.32 -2.36 -10.06
N SER A 11 -2.81 -3.02 -9.01
CA SER A 11 -4.04 -2.61 -8.33
C SER A 11 -3.99 -2.77 -6.82
N LEU A 12 -4.54 -1.78 -6.13
CA LEU A 12 -4.90 -1.82 -4.73
C LEU A 12 -6.41 -1.67 -4.60
N ALA A 13 -7.03 -2.52 -3.79
CA ALA A 13 -8.43 -2.40 -3.41
C ALA A 13 -8.59 -2.31 -1.89
N VAL A 14 -9.51 -1.46 -1.44
CA VAL A 14 -9.96 -1.41 -0.05
C VAL A 14 -11.38 -1.94 -0.01
N LEU A 15 -11.61 -2.91 0.87
CA LEU A 15 -12.87 -3.58 1.07
C LEU A 15 -13.46 -3.16 2.42
N ASP A 16 -14.77 -2.98 2.46
CA ASP A 16 -15.50 -3.04 3.72
C ASP A 16 -15.36 -4.45 4.31
N ALA A 17 -14.93 -4.53 5.57
CA ALA A 17 -14.57 -5.80 6.17
C ALA A 17 -15.79 -6.68 6.50
N ALA A 18 -16.95 -6.06 6.75
CA ALA A 18 -18.17 -6.78 7.10
C ALA A 18 -18.88 -7.34 5.87
N SER A 19 -18.98 -6.54 4.81
CA SER A 19 -19.72 -6.89 3.59
C SER A 19 -18.86 -7.45 2.46
N GLY A 20 -17.54 -7.27 2.51
CA GLY A 20 -16.64 -7.60 1.40
C GLY A 20 -16.77 -6.67 0.19
N ARG A 21 -17.57 -5.61 0.27
CA ARG A 21 -17.75 -4.66 -0.84
C ARG A 21 -16.48 -3.84 -1.04
N VAL A 22 -16.04 -3.70 -2.29
CA VAL A 22 -14.98 -2.74 -2.64
C VAL A 22 -15.47 -1.32 -2.40
N VAL A 23 -14.77 -0.58 -1.54
CA VAL A 23 -15.09 0.82 -1.20
C VAL A 23 -14.12 1.82 -1.83
N ALA A 24 -12.93 1.37 -2.25
CA ALA A 24 -12.00 2.17 -3.03
C ALA A 24 -11.07 1.28 -3.85
N THR A 25 -10.59 1.79 -4.98
CA THR A 25 -9.52 1.19 -5.78
C THR A 25 -8.49 2.23 -6.17
N ARG A 26 -7.25 1.79 -6.41
CA ARG A 26 -6.18 2.61 -6.98
C ARG A 26 -5.38 1.78 -7.98
N SER A 27 -5.02 2.38 -9.10
CA SER A 27 -4.07 1.81 -10.04
C SER A 27 -2.67 2.24 -9.64
N LEU A 28 -1.81 1.28 -9.30
CA LEU A 28 -0.44 1.49 -8.86
C LEU A 28 0.41 0.36 -9.43
N VAL A 29 1.45 0.72 -10.20
CA VAL A 29 2.29 -0.26 -10.91
C VAL A 29 3.03 -1.12 -9.90
N GLU A 30 3.00 -2.44 -10.04
CA GLU A 30 3.75 -3.38 -9.19
C GLU A 30 3.54 -3.13 -7.68
N VAL A 31 2.33 -2.73 -7.28
CA VAL A 31 1.99 -2.50 -5.87
C VAL A 31 1.92 -3.82 -5.12
N CYS A 32 2.67 -3.92 -4.03
CA CYS A 32 2.67 -5.12 -3.19
C CYS A 32 2.69 -4.78 -1.71
N GLY A 33 3.62 -3.95 -1.27
CA GLY A 33 3.71 -3.56 0.13
C GLY A 33 2.51 -2.75 0.59
N LEU A 34 2.05 -3.08 1.80
CA LEU A 34 0.84 -2.55 2.38
C LEU A 34 0.97 -2.55 3.91
N ALA A 35 0.65 -1.42 4.54
CA ALA A 35 0.63 -1.32 5.99
C ALA A 35 -0.50 -0.40 6.47
N PRO A 36 -1.03 -0.60 7.69
CA PRO A 36 -1.93 0.37 8.31
C PRO A 36 -1.25 1.72 8.49
N ASP A 37 -1.96 2.80 8.17
CA ASP A 37 -1.50 4.18 8.36
C ASP A 37 -2.66 5.05 8.85
N GLY A 38 -2.71 5.31 10.15
CA GLY A 38 -3.83 5.98 10.80
C GLY A 38 -5.16 5.25 10.58
N SER A 39 -6.15 5.95 10.02
CA SER A 39 -7.45 5.38 9.64
C SER A 39 -7.46 4.70 8.26
N GLY A 40 -6.33 4.70 7.56
CA GLY A 40 -6.19 4.19 6.19
C GLY A 40 -5.02 3.21 6.06
N PHE A 41 -4.47 3.16 4.86
CA PHE A 41 -3.37 2.28 4.50
C PHE A 41 -2.34 3.06 3.70
N MET A 42 -1.07 2.79 3.98
CA MET A 42 0.02 3.16 3.07
C MET A 42 0.37 1.99 2.16
N ALA A 43 0.88 2.29 0.98
CA ALA A 43 1.27 1.29 -0.01
C ALA A 43 2.60 1.64 -0.67
N THR A 44 3.29 0.61 -1.15
CA THR A 44 4.59 0.72 -1.82
C THR A 44 4.64 -0.12 -3.08
N THR A 45 5.36 0.39 -4.08
CA THR A 45 5.46 -0.23 -5.41
C THR A 45 6.89 -0.66 -5.74
N GLY A 46 7.00 -1.62 -6.66
CA GLY A 46 8.31 -2.03 -7.22
C GLY A 46 9.00 -0.92 -8.01
N ALA A 47 8.24 0.04 -8.53
CA ALA A 47 8.74 1.22 -9.24
C ALA A 47 9.21 2.38 -8.31
N GLY A 48 9.18 2.17 -6.99
CA GLY A 48 9.67 3.16 -6.02
C GLY A 48 8.65 4.20 -5.56
N GLU A 49 7.35 4.02 -5.83
CA GLU A 49 6.31 4.89 -5.26
C GLU A 49 5.96 4.47 -3.84
N ILE A 50 5.81 5.47 -2.97
CA ILE A 50 5.34 5.36 -1.59
C ILE A 50 4.11 6.24 -1.45
N VAL A 51 2.95 5.62 -1.22
CA VAL A 51 1.65 6.30 -1.10
C VAL A 51 1.20 6.22 0.35
N GLY A 52 1.14 7.35 1.05
CA GLY A 52 0.62 7.43 2.42
C GLY A 52 -0.91 7.35 2.48
N GLY A 53 -1.45 7.00 3.65
CA GLY A 53 -2.89 6.83 3.87
C GLY A 53 -3.71 8.10 3.67
N ALA A 54 -3.11 9.27 3.91
CA ALA A 54 -3.70 10.57 3.62
C ALA A 54 -3.53 11.03 2.15
N GLY A 55 -2.96 10.18 1.28
CA GLY A 55 -2.77 10.48 -0.14
C GLY A 55 -1.48 11.22 -0.50
N ALA A 56 -0.57 11.45 0.45
CA ALA A 56 0.77 11.94 0.14
C ALA A 56 1.51 10.89 -0.72
N ILE A 57 2.16 11.32 -1.80
CA ILE A 57 2.94 10.45 -2.68
C ILE A 57 4.39 10.90 -2.66
N ARG A 58 5.29 9.95 -2.48
CA ARG A 58 6.74 10.11 -2.62
C ARG A 58 7.25 9.11 -3.66
N SER A 59 8.21 9.53 -4.48
CA SER A 59 8.80 8.68 -5.52
C SER A 59 10.30 8.58 -5.30
N GLU A 60 10.80 7.35 -5.31
CA GLU A 60 12.19 6.96 -5.05
C GLU A 60 12.66 5.96 -6.13
N PRO A 61 12.62 6.33 -7.43
CA PRO A 61 12.81 5.39 -8.55
C PRO A 61 14.26 4.89 -8.69
N ASP A 62 15.21 5.59 -8.08
CA ASP A 62 16.62 5.24 -8.12
C ASP A 62 16.98 4.05 -7.21
N TYR A 63 16.06 3.67 -6.31
CA TYR A 63 16.24 2.56 -5.38
C TYR A 63 15.41 1.36 -5.82
N VAL A 64 16.08 0.21 -5.98
CA VAL A 64 15.42 -1.09 -6.21
C VAL A 64 15.43 -1.86 -4.90
N TRP A 65 14.27 -1.92 -4.24
CA TRP A 65 14.08 -2.56 -2.94
C TRP A 65 12.96 -3.59 -3.03
N ASP A 66 13.01 -4.57 -2.13
CA ASP A 66 11.83 -5.39 -1.87
C ASP A 66 10.76 -4.47 -1.28
N ASN A 67 9.67 -4.28 -2.02
CA ASN A 67 8.65 -3.29 -1.72
C ASN A 67 7.77 -3.67 -0.52
N HIS A 68 8.00 -4.82 0.13
CA HIS A 68 7.30 -5.23 1.34
C HIS A 68 7.62 -4.31 2.54
N MET A 69 6.64 -4.17 3.44
CA MET A 69 6.74 -3.26 4.58
C MET A 69 6.80 -4.05 5.89
N LEU A 70 7.71 -3.64 6.78
CA LEU A 70 7.79 -4.14 8.14
C LEU A 70 7.62 -3.00 9.14
N ARG A 71 6.74 -3.18 10.12
CA ARG A 71 6.63 -2.26 11.25
C ARG A 71 7.85 -2.42 12.16
N ILE A 72 8.63 -1.35 12.29
CA ILE A 72 9.69 -1.27 13.29
C ILE A 72 9.07 -0.78 14.60
N VAL A 73 9.24 -1.54 15.68
CA VAL A 73 8.88 -1.11 17.04
C VAL A 73 10.15 -0.62 17.74
N ALA A 74 10.07 0.47 18.48
CA ALA A 74 11.16 0.86 19.35
C ALA A 74 11.36 -0.24 20.39
N THR A 75 12.57 -0.78 20.48
CA THR A 75 12.97 -1.62 21.61
C THR A 75 13.01 -0.74 22.86
N ALA A 76 12.40 -1.23 23.94
CA ALA A 76 12.39 -0.57 25.25
C ALA A 76 13.81 -0.38 25.81
#